data_AF-A0A1I2CJP3-F1
#
_entry.id   AF-A0A1I2CJP3-F1
#
_cell.length_a   1.000
_cell.length_b   1.000
_cell.length_c   1.000
_cell.angle_alpha   90.00
_cell.angle_beta   90.00
_cell.angle_gamma   90.00
#
_symmetry.space_group_name_H-M   'P 1'
#
loop_
_entity.id
_entity.type
_entity.pdbx_description
1 polymer ?
#
loop_
_entity_poly.entity_id
_entity_poly.type
_entity_poly.pdbx_seq_one_letter_code
_entity_poly.pdbx_strand_id
1 'polypeptide(L)'
;MLPGGMMPITSLAVMIRQTPPQSAISMLNGLPPDRFAAVAEALGPADLARLMLAGKPGSRGRVLQMFADKDVVRASAAVPAVQAAPLLAEVPADRLRRLFPELPEAVRSALLSTLPSERRDDLLGELDAGHAQNVRARMYVAAVTDALRRFNADVRVPENAPEGIMYVAAYHKVVAIAAHLGDDGRTGVPAAENAAYWLRSHAALSITDRPIDPQVRRYCADAREKGRPLTAVTWADERDDGPLKRALASLFS
;
A
#
# COMPACT_ATOMS: atom_id res chain seq x y z
N MET A 1 17.45 40.78 -36.64
CA MET A 1 15.99 40.50 -36.55
C MET A 1 15.81 39.08 -36.07
N LEU A 2 15.28 38.90 -34.85
CA LEU A 2 14.97 37.57 -34.32
C LEU A 2 13.73 37.04 -35.07
N PRO A 3 13.83 35.91 -35.80
CA PRO A 3 12.68 35.34 -36.49
C PRO A 3 11.70 34.78 -35.45
N GLY A 4 10.43 35.20 -35.50
CA GLY A 4 9.31 34.63 -34.75
C GLY A 4 9.48 34.56 -33.23
N GLY A 5 9.03 35.61 -32.52
CA GLY A 5 9.18 35.81 -31.07
C GLY A 5 8.66 34.66 -30.20
N MET A 6 9.50 33.66 -29.99
CA MET A 6 9.27 32.59 -29.02
C MET A 6 9.82 33.03 -27.66
N MET A 7 8.98 33.01 -26.63
CA MET A 7 9.36 33.38 -25.26
C MET A 7 10.56 32.55 -24.76
N PRO A 8 11.53 33.11 -24.01
CA PRO A 8 12.61 32.34 -23.40
C PRO A 8 12.11 31.24 -22.45
N ILE A 9 12.81 30.10 -22.38
CA ILE A 9 12.43 28.94 -21.54
C ILE A 9 12.31 29.34 -20.06
N THR A 10 13.24 30.14 -19.56
CA THR A 10 13.24 30.62 -18.17
C THR A 10 12.02 31.50 -17.87
N SER A 11 11.69 32.44 -18.77
CA SER A 11 10.50 33.29 -18.67
C SER A 11 9.20 32.46 -18.72
N LEU A 12 9.15 31.46 -19.61
CA LEU A 12 8.02 30.54 -19.72
C LEU A 12 7.85 29.70 -18.44
N ALA A 13 8.95 29.20 -17.86
CA ALA A 13 8.91 28.46 -16.60
C ALA A 13 8.47 29.33 -15.41
N VAL A 14 8.87 30.61 -15.37
CA VAL A 14 8.37 31.56 -14.34
C VAL A 14 6.87 31.80 -14.51
N MET A 15 6.42 32.03 -15.75
CA MET A 15 5.00 32.21 -16.04
C MET A 15 4.19 30.97 -15.63
N ILE A 16 4.62 29.77 -16.00
CA ILE A 16 3.96 28.51 -15.62
C ILE A 16 3.84 28.34 -14.09
N ARG A 17 4.86 28.75 -13.34
CA ARG A 17 4.84 28.73 -11.86
C ARG A 17 3.78 29.65 -11.27
N GLN A 18 3.62 30.84 -11.84
CA GLN A 18 2.67 31.86 -11.38
C GLN A 18 1.24 31.58 -11.85
N THR A 19 1.08 30.82 -12.92
CA THR A 19 -0.23 30.46 -13.48
C THR A 19 -0.95 29.39 -12.63
N PRO A 20 -2.29 29.48 -12.47
CA PRO A 20 -3.09 28.42 -11.86
C PRO A 20 -2.85 27.07 -12.54
N PRO A 21 -2.77 25.95 -11.79
CA PRO A 21 -2.28 24.68 -12.32
C PRO A 21 -3.03 24.15 -13.57
N GLN A 22 -4.35 24.35 -13.66
CA GLN A 22 -5.14 23.93 -14.83
C GLN A 22 -4.73 24.70 -16.09
N SER A 23 -4.61 26.03 -15.96
CA SER A 23 -4.18 26.89 -17.06
C SER A 23 -2.73 26.59 -17.44
N ALA A 24 -1.87 26.30 -16.45
CA ALA A 24 -0.49 25.89 -16.70
C ALA A 24 -0.40 24.57 -17.48
N ILE A 25 -1.25 23.57 -17.18
CA ILE A 25 -1.35 22.35 -17.98
C ILE A 25 -1.80 22.65 -19.41
N SER A 26 -2.81 23.50 -19.60
CA SER A 26 -3.25 23.91 -20.94
C SER A 26 -2.13 24.59 -21.73
N MET A 27 -1.31 25.41 -21.06
CA MET A 27 -0.14 26.04 -21.68
C MET A 27 0.90 24.99 -22.08
N LEU A 28 1.18 24.02 -21.22
CA LEU A 28 2.11 22.91 -21.52
C LEU A 28 1.62 22.07 -22.70
N ASN A 29 0.31 21.80 -22.80
CA ASN A 29 -0.28 21.05 -23.92
C ASN A 29 -0.10 21.75 -25.27
N GLY A 30 0.03 23.09 -25.27
CA GLY A 30 0.27 23.87 -26.47
C GLY A 30 1.75 23.99 -26.85
N LEU A 31 2.68 23.43 -26.07
CA LEU A 31 4.11 23.53 -26.35
C LEU A 31 4.56 22.47 -27.38
N PRO A 32 5.49 22.84 -28.27
CA PRO A 32 6.27 21.87 -29.02
C PRO A 32 6.99 20.88 -28.09
N PRO A 33 7.10 19.58 -28.45
CA PRO A 33 7.69 18.55 -27.59
C PRO A 33 9.13 18.83 -27.15
N ASP A 34 9.94 19.40 -28.04
CA ASP A 34 11.32 19.83 -27.80
C ASP A 34 11.41 20.92 -26.73
N ARG A 35 10.46 21.84 -26.73
CA ARG A 35 10.38 22.92 -25.73
C ARG A 35 9.86 22.43 -24.40
N PHE A 36 8.96 21.46 -24.40
CA PHE A 36 8.43 20.87 -23.17
C PHE A 36 9.57 20.32 -22.30
N ALA A 37 10.51 19.57 -22.88
CA ALA A 37 11.64 19.01 -22.15
C ALA A 37 12.48 20.10 -21.45
N ALA A 38 12.85 21.15 -22.19
CA ALA A 38 13.62 22.26 -21.63
C ALA A 38 12.86 23.03 -20.53
N VAL A 39 11.53 23.19 -20.69
CA VAL A 39 10.68 23.81 -19.66
C VAL A 39 10.58 22.92 -18.43
N ALA A 40 10.39 21.60 -18.59
CA ALA A 40 10.32 20.66 -17.49
C ALA A 40 11.63 20.60 -16.69
N GLU A 41 12.78 20.73 -17.34
CA GLU A 41 14.07 20.88 -16.67
C GLU A 41 14.20 22.19 -15.89
N ALA A 42 13.70 23.29 -16.45
CA ALA A 42 13.67 24.59 -15.78
C ALA A 42 12.64 24.66 -14.63
N LEU A 43 11.67 23.75 -14.61
CA LEU A 43 10.72 23.58 -13.51
C LEU A 43 11.32 22.68 -12.42
N GLY A 44 11.13 23.07 -11.16
CA GLY A 44 11.60 22.27 -10.04
C GLY A 44 10.71 21.05 -9.79
N PRO A 45 11.17 20.05 -9.02
CA PRO A 45 10.37 18.87 -8.65
C PRO A 45 9.00 19.24 -8.04
N ALA A 46 8.95 20.26 -7.19
CA ALA A 46 7.70 20.74 -6.58
C ALA A 46 6.73 21.34 -7.61
N ASP A 47 7.24 22.05 -8.62
CA ASP A 47 6.42 22.62 -9.69
C ASP A 47 5.81 21.52 -10.56
N LEU A 48 6.62 20.53 -10.91
CA LEU A 48 6.19 19.35 -11.65
C LEU A 48 5.13 18.57 -10.86
N ALA A 49 5.35 18.37 -9.56
CA ALA A 49 4.39 17.68 -8.70
C ALA A 49 3.07 18.44 -8.56
N ARG A 50 3.11 19.77 -8.42
CA ARG A 50 1.92 20.63 -8.44
C ARG A 50 1.12 20.45 -9.73
N LEU A 51 1.78 20.38 -10.87
CA LEU A 51 1.14 20.18 -12.18
C LEU A 51 0.56 18.76 -12.31
N MET A 52 1.28 17.74 -11.82
CA MET A 52 0.78 16.36 -11.80
C MET A 52 -0.49 16.21 -10.96
N LEU A 53 -0.52 16.81 -9.76
CA LEU A 53 -1.67 16.75 -8.85
C LEU A 53 -2.90 17.48 -9.38
N ALA A 54 -2.69 18.49 -10.22
CA ALA A 54 -3.75 19.33 -10.74
C ALA A 54 -4.60 18.65 -11.82
N GLY A 55 -4.14 17.59 -12.48
CA GLY A 55 -5.00 16.89 -13.44
C GLY A 55 -6.30 16.40 -12.80
N LYS A 56 -7.40 16.32 -13.57
CA LYS A 56 -8.61 15.64 -13.09
C LYS A 56 -8.38 14.12 -13.13
N PRO A 57 -8.98 13.32 -12.25
CA PRO A 57 -8.95 11.85 -12.35
C PRO A 57 -9.33 11.40 -13.78
N GLY A 58 -8.50 10.57 -14.41
CA GLY A 58 -8.69 10.11 -15.79
C GLY A 58 -8.08 11.01 -16.88
N SER A 59 -7.80 12.30 -16.60
CA SER A 59 -7.02 13.16 -17.50
C SER A 59 -5.55 13.29 -17.07
N ARG A 60 -5.22 12.92 -15.84
CA ARG A 60 -3.83 12.91 -15.31
C ARG A 60 -2.93 11.99 -16.10
N GLY A 61 -3.41 10.82 -16.53
CA GLY A 61 -2.62 9.91 -17.37
C GLY A 61 -2.06 10.58 -18.63
N ARG A 62 -2.84 11.46 -19.29
CA ARG A 62 -2.39 12.22 -20.47
C ARG A 62 -1.36 13.29 -20.11
N VAL A 63 -1.55 13.97 -18.99
CA VAL A 63 -0.58 14.95 -18.47
C VAL A 63 0.74 14.26 -18.13
N LEU A 64 0.69 13.10 -17.47
CA LEU A 64 1.85 12.28 -17.13
C LEU A 64 2.60 11.78 -18.37
N GLN A 65 1.90 11.46 -19.45
CA GLN A 65 2.50 11.07 -20.74
C GLN A 65 3.41 12.15 -21.35
N MET A 66 3.21 13.42 -21.01
CA MET A 66 4.05 14.51 -21.50
C MET A 66 5.39 14.57 -20.77
N PHE A 67 5.42 14.24 -19.47
CA PHE A 67 6.64 14.26 -18.67
C PHE A 67 7.58 13.14 -19.10
N ALA A 68 8.88 13.41 -19.14
CA ALA A 68 9.86 12.35 -19.25
C ALA A 68 9.88 11.50 -17.97
N ASP A 69 10.35 10.26 -18.06
CA ASP A 69 10.37 9.32 -16.93
C ASP A 69 11.12 9.91 -15.71
N LYS A 70 12.27 10.55 -15.95
CA LYS A 70 13.05 11.25 -14.92
C LYS A 70 12.24 12.33 -14.17
N ASP A 71 11.36 13.03 -14.87
CA ASP A 71 10.59 14.13 -14.30
C ASP A 71 9.40 13.62 -13.49
N VAL A 72 8.79 12.50 -13.91
CA VAL A 72 7.79 11.78 -13.12
C VAL A 72 8.39 11.28 -11.80
N VAL A 73 9.59 10.69 -11.85
CA VAL A 73 10.31 10.24 -10.64
C VAL A 73 10.60 11.42 -9.72
N ARG A 74 11.21 12.49 -10.23
CA ARG A 74 11.52 13.71 -9.46
C ARG A 74 10.28 14.32 -8.81
N ALA A 75 9.19 14.43 -9.56
CA ALA A 75 7.94 14.99 -9.07
C ALA A 75 7.30 14.09 -8.00
N SER A 76 7.31 12.77 -8.17
CA SER A 76 6.77 11.83 -7.19
C SER A 76 7.52 11.87 -5.85
N ALA A 77 8.83 12.15 -5.89
CA ALA A 77 9.65 12.33 -4.70
C ALA A 77 9.40 13.66 -3.96
N ALA A 78 8.77 14.63 -4.62
CA ALA A 78 8.52 15.96 -4.05
C ALA A 78 7.18 16.07 -3.31
N VAL A 79 6.38 15.00 -3.26
CA VAL A 79 5.07 14.97 -2.60
C VAL A 79 4.93 13.75 -1.69
N PRO A 80 4.00 13.77 -0.71
CA PRO A 80 3.73 12.61 0.13
C PRO A 80 3.38 11.38 -0.72
N ALA A 81 3.90 10.21 -0.34
CA ALA A 81 3.71 8.96 -1.08
C ALA A 81 2.24 8.60 -1.31
N VAL A 82 1.38 8.89 -0.33
CA VAL A 82 -0.09 8.71 -0.41
C VAL A 82 -0.75 9.57 -1.48
N GLN A 83 -0.14 10.70 -1.87
CA GLN A 83 -0.60 11.55 -2.98
C GLN A 83 0.02 11.13 -4.31
N ALA A 84 1.29 10.70 -4.31
CA ALA A 84 1.98 10.23 -5.52
C ALA A 84 1.39 8.92 -6.06
N ALA A 85 1.06 7.97 -5.19
CA ALA A 85 0.64 6.63 -5.57
C ALA A 85 -0.62 6.59 -6.48
N PRO A 86 -1.73 7.28 -6.15
CA PRO A 86 -2.89 7.33 -7.03
C PRO A 86 -2.59 7.95 -8.41
N LEU A 87 -1.67 8.92 -8.49
CA LEU A 87 -1.26 9.51 -9.77
C LEU A 87 -0.49 8.50 -10.62
N LEU A 88 0.47 7.80 -10.00
CA LEU A 88 1.27 6.78 -10.67
C LEU A 88 0.45 5.57 -11.09
N ALA A 89 -0.63 5.25 -10.37
CA ALA A 89 -1.57 4.19 -10.75
C ALA A 89 -2.27 4.46 -12.09
N GLU A 90 -2.42 5.73 -12.51
CA GLU A 90 -2.99 6.12 -13.80
C GLU A 90 -1.97 6.01 -14.97
N VAL A 91 -0.69 5.73 -14.69
CA VAL A 91 0.33 5.53 -15.72
C VAL A 91 0.13 4.17 -16.42
N PRO A 92 0.32 4.07 -17.75
CA PRO A 92 0.27 2.78 -18.45
C PRO A 92 1.23 1.74 -17.85
N ALA A 93 0.79 0.47 -17.80
CA ALA A 93 1.51 -0.60 -17.09
C ALA A 93 2.98 -0.76 -17.51
N ASP A 94 3.28 -0.75 -18.82
CA ASP A 94 4.65 -0.90 -19.33
C ASP A 94 5.58 0.24 -18.90
N ARG A 95 5.04 1.45 -18.84
CA ARG A 95 5.78 2.62 -18.39
C ARG A 95 5.96 2.59 -16.88
N LEU A 96 4.92 2.20 -16.15
CA LEU A 96 4.98 2.08 -14.71
C LEU A 96 6.04 1.05 -14.28
N ARG A 97 6.14 -0.10 -14.99
CA ARG A 97 7.20 -1.09 -14.77
C ARG A 97 8.61 -0.50 -14.87
N ARG A 98 8.87 0.32 -15.88
CA ARG A 98 10.17 1.01 -16.03
C ARG A 98 10.44 2.06 -14.97
N LEU A 99 9.41 2.79 -14.55
CA LEU A 99 9.52 3.83 -13.51
C LEU A 99 9.71 3.22 -12.12
N PHE A 100 9.05 2.10 -11.86
CA PHE A 100 8.95 1.48 -10.54
C PHE A 100 10.28 1.32 -9.80
N PRO A 101 11.37 0.78 -10.39
CA PRO A 101 12.64 0.65 -9.68
C PRO A 101 13.26 1.98 -9.25
N GLU A 102 13.02 3.05 -10.01
CA GLU A 102 13.57 4.40 -9.79
C GLU A 102 12.77 5.22 -8.75
N LEU A 103 11.57 4.75 -8.37
CA LEU A 103 10.73 5.44 -7.41
C LEU A 103 11.29 5.32 -5.98
N PRO A 104 11.13 6.37 -5.14
CA PRO A 104 11.42 6.26 -3.71
C PRO A 104 10.67 5.10 -3.06
N GLU A 105 11.28 4.42 -2.10
CA GLU A 105 10.70 3.24 -1.45
C GLU A 105 9.29 3.50 -0.89
N ALA A 106 9.11 4.62 -0.19
CA ALA A 106 7.81 5.02 0.34
C ALA A 106 6.73 5.15 -0.75
N VAL A 107 7.10 5.67 -1.93
CA VAL A 107 6.20 5.79 -3.08
C VAL A 107 5.89 4.42 -3.68
N ARG A 108 6.89 3.52 -3.81
CA ARG A 108 6.68 2.14 -4.26
C ARG A 108 5.70 1.40 -3.35
N SER A 109 5.90 1.46 -2.03
CA SER A 109 5.01 0.81 -1.07
C SER A 109 3.58 1.35 -1.14
N ALA A 110 3.40 2.67 -1.21
CA ALA A 110 2.09 3.28 -1.35
C ALA A 110 1.42 2.91 -2.70
N LEU A 111 2.20 2.85 -3.77
CA LEU A 111 1.73 2.48 -5.11
C LEU A 111 1.22 1.04 -5.14
N LEU A 112 2.00 0.08 -4.61
CA LEU A 112 1.58 -1.32 -4.54
C LEU A 112 0.28 -1.50 -3.75
N SER A 113 0.11 -0.73 -2.68
CA SER A 113 -1.11 -0.73 -1.87
C SER A 113 -2.33 -0.13 -2.59
N THR A 114 -2.10 0.75 -3.58
CA THR A 114 -3.16 1.43 -4.35
C THR A 114 -3.58 0.66 -5.60
N LEU A 115 -2.67 -0.15 -6.18
CA LEU A 115 -2.92 -0.86 -7.43
C LEU A 115 -3.88 -2.07 -7.26
N PRO A 116 -4.69 -2.39 -8.29
CA PRO A 116 -5.37 -3.68 -8.38
C PRO A 116 -4.39 -4.86 -8.32
N SER A 117 -4.86 -6.03 -7.87
CA SER A 117 -4.04 -7.23 -7.65
C SER A 117 -3.20 -7.61 -8.88
N GLU A 118 -3.80 -7.68 -10.06
CA GLU A 118 -3.10 -8.07 -11.30
C GLU A 118 -1.88 -7.17 -11.58
N ARG A 119 -2.08 -5.83 -11.58
CA ARG A 119 -1.00 -4.87 -11.85
C ARG A 119 0.03 -4.81 -10.72
N ARG A 120 -0.40 -5.08 -9.49
CA ARG A 120 0.47 -5.12 -8.32
C ARG A 120 1.39 -6.34 -8.39
N ASP A 121 0.86 -7.50 -8.76
CA ASP A 121 1.63 -8.74 -8.87
C ASP A 121 2.69 -8.64 -9.96
N ASP A 122 2.39 -7.99 -11.08
CA ASP A 122 3.37 -7.66 -12.12
C ASP A 122 4.54 -6.83 -11.55
N LEU A 123 4.27 -5.76 -10.79
CA LEU A 123 5.31 -4.93 -10.20
C LEU A 123 6.08 -5.62 -9.07
N LEU A 124 5.42 -6.49 -8.31
CA LEU A 124 6.10 -7.32 -7.30
C LEU A 124 7.08 -8.31 -7.94
N GLY A 125 6.85 -8.72 -9.19
CA GLY A 125 7.77 -9.54 -9.97
C GLY A 125 9.09 -8.84 -10.33
N GLU A 126 9.12 -7.50 -10.32
CA GLU A 126 10.32 -6.70 -10.59
C GLU A 126 11.23 -6.54 -9.36
N LEU A 127 10.74 -6.89 -8.17
CA LEU A 127 11.52 -6.87 -6.93
C LEU A 127 12.28 -8.18 -6.75
N ASP A 128 13.40 -8.16 -6.03
CA ASP A 128 14.00 -9.42 -5.58
C ASP A 128 13.03 -10.17 -4.65
N ALA A 129 13.19 -11.50 -4.61
CA ALA A 129 12.24 -12.38 -3.92
C ALA A 129 12.06 -12.04 -2.43
N GLY A 130 13.13 -11.59 -1.76
CA GLY A 130 13.08 -11.21 -0.34
C GLY A 130 12.25 -9.96 -0.11
N HIS A 131 12.52 -8.89 -0.88
CA HIS A 131 11.74 -7.66 -0.79
C HIS A 131 10.30 -7.86 -1.23
N ALA A 132 10.06 -8.62 -2.30
CA ALA A 132 8.71 -8.95 -2.75
C ALA A 132 7.92 -9.68 -1.66
N GLN A 133 8.53 -10.65 -0.98
CA GLN A 133 7.89 -11.39 0.11
C GLN A 133 7.57 -10.49 1.31
N ASN A 134 8.50 -9.62 1.70
CA ASN A 134 8.28 -8.67 2.80
C ASN A 134 7.13 -7.72 2.51
N VAL A 135 7.04 -7.21 1.27
CA VAL A 135 5.92 -6.35 0.87
C VAL A 135 4.61 -7.14 0.91
N ARG A 136 4.57 -8.35 0.34
CA ARG A 136 3.36 -9.19 0.37
C ARG A 136 2.90 -9.45 1.81
N ALA A 137 3.81 -9.74 2.73
CA ALA A 137 3.50 -9.96 4.14
C ALA A 137 2.84 -8.72 4.78
N ARG A 138 3.41 -7.52 4.56
CA ARG A 138 2.81 -6.26 5.05
C ARG A 138 1.42 -6.02 4.50
N MET A 139 1.24 -6.28 3.21
CA MET A 139 -0.06 -6.12 2.54
C MET A 139 -1.09 -7.11 3.07
N TYR A 140 -0.67 -8.34 3.34
CA TYR A 140 -1.52 -9.34 3.98
C TYR A 140 -1.97 -8.91 5.37
N VAL A 141 -1.04 -8.45 6.22
CA VAL A 141 -1.36 -7.93 7.56
C VAL A 141 -2.32 -6.75 7.50
N ALA A 142 -2.12 -5.82 6.57
CA ALA A 142 -3.04 -4.69 6.36
C ALA A 142 -4.44 -5.17 5.95
N ALA A 143 -4.52 -6.12 5.01
CA ALA A 143 -5.78 -6.66 4.53
C ALA A 143 -6.56 -7.40 5.65
N VAL A 144 -5.85 -8.19 6.47
CA VAL A 144 -6.43 -8.82 7.67
C VAL A 144 -6.92 -7.77 8.66
N THR A 145 -6.14 -6.72 8.91
CA THR A 145 -6.53 -5.61 9.80
C THR A 145 -7.83 -4.96 9.34
N ASP A 146 -7.97 -4.69 8.05
CA ASP A 146 -9.17 -4.09 7.48
C ASP A 146 -10.37 -5.05 7.51
N ALA A 147 -10.15 -6.35 7.26
CA ALA A 147 -11.17 -7.38 7.44
C ALA A 147 -11.70 -7.43 8.88
N LEU A 148 -10.81 -7.36 9.87
CA LEU A 148 -11.19 -7.32 11.27
C LEU A 148 -11.99 -6.06 11.63
N ARG A 149 -11.63 -4.90 11.07
CA ARG A 149 -12.37 -3.63 11.27
C ARG A 149 -13.79 -3.69 10.71
N ARG A 150 -14.00 -4.40 9.58
CA ARG A 150 -15.35 -4.60 9.01
C ARG A 150 -16.31 -5.35 9.95
N PHE A 151 -15.79 -6.08 10.93
CA PHE A 151 -16.60 -6.77 11.94
C PHE A 151 -16.96 -5.90 13.16
N ASN A 152 -16.82 -4.57 13.07
CA ASN A 152 -17.07 -3.62 14.17
C ASN A 152 -16.23 -3.90 15.42
N ALA A 153 -15.04 -4.44 15.21
CA ALA A 153 -14.11 -4.75 16.27
C ALA A 153 -13.14 -3.55 16.45
N ASP A 154 -12.84 -3.16 17.69
CA ASP A 154 -11.79 -2.16 17.93
C ASP A 154 -10.44 -2.86 17.72
N VAL A 155 -9.90 -2.71 16.51
CA VAL A 155 -8.62 -3.29 16.09
C VAL A 155 -7.51 -2.31 16.39
N ARG A 156 -6.55 -2.74 17.22
CA ARG A 156 -5.41 -1.92 17.61
C ARG A 156 -4.11 -2.69 17.41
N VAL A 157 -3.10 -1.98 16.93
CA VAL A 157 -1.73 -2.47 16.82
C VAL A 157 -0.95 -1.87 17.99
N PRO A 158 -0.43 -2.66 18.94
CA PRO A 158 0.35 -2.12 20.04
C PRO A 158 1.61 -1.42 19.54
N GLU A 159 2.02 -0.36 20.23
CA GLU A 159 3.31 0.28 19.97
C GLU A 159 4.45 -0.73 20.18
N ASN A 160 5.38 -0.81 19.22
CA ASN A 160 6.51 -1.75 19.19
C ASN A 160 6.13 -3.24 19.12
N ALA A 161 4.89 -3.57 18.77
CA ALA A 161 4.53 -4.95 18.49
C ALA A 161 5.32 -5.49 17.29
N PRO A 162 5.72 -6.77 17.29
CA PRO A 162 6.25 -7.41 16.09
C PRO A 162 5.27 -7.30 14.92
N GLU A 163 5.79 -7.31 13.69
CA GLU A 163 4.96 -7.25 12.49
C GLU A 163 3.92 -8.38 12.47
N GLY A 164 2.67 -8.06 12.15
CA GLY A 164 1.56 -9.01 12.16
C GLY A 164 0.84 -9.18 13.51
N ILE A 165 1.37 -8.62 14.60
CA ILE A 165 0.71 -8.65 15.91
C ILE A 165 -0.27 -7.50 16.06
N MET A 166 -1.50 -7.82 16.43
CA MET A 166 -2.56 -6.86 16.73
C MET A 166 -3.47 -7.43 17.82
N TYR A 167 -4.41 -6.64 18.32
CA TYR A 167 -5.48 -7.14 19.16
C TYR A 167 -6.82 -6.56 18.77
N VAL A 168 -7.85 -7.31 19.12
CA VAL A 168 -9.23 -6.96 18.87
C VAL A 168 -9.97 -6.98 20.19
N ALA A 169 -10.63 -5.87 20.51
CA ALA A 169 -11.47 -5.75 21.69
C ALA A 169 -12.95 -5.73 21.30
N ALA A 170 -13.74 -6.60 21.92
CA ALA A 170 -15.20 -6.63 21.83
C ALA A 170 -15.79 -7.27 23.09
N TYR A 171 -16.98 -6.82 23.52
CA TYR A 171 -17.71 -7.40 24.66
C TYR A 171 -16.86 -7.59 25.94
N HIS A 172 -16.03 -6.59 26.28
CA HIS A 172 -15.08 -6.61 27.40
C HIS A 172 -13.98 -7.68 27.34
N LYS A 173 -13.91 -8.45 26.26
CA LYS A 173 -12.84 -9.40 25.98
C LYS A 173 -11.86 -8.81 24.98
N VAL A 174 -10.61 -9.25 25.10
CA VAL A 174 -9.51 -8.88 24.21
C VAL A 174 -8.95 -10.15 23.62
N VAL A 175 -8.82 -10.21 22.30
CA VAL A 175 -8.20 -11.32 21.56
C VAL A 175 -6.89 -10.80 20.99
N ALA A 176 -5.78 -11.43 21.31
CA ALA A 176 -4.50 -11.17 20.65
C ALA A 176 -4.46 -11.94 19.33
N ILE A 177 -3.94 -11.31 18.29
CA ILE A 177 -3.93 -11.83 16.93
C ILE A 177 -2.51 -11.79 16.39
N ALA A 178 -2.10 -12.88 15.73
CA ALA A 178 -0.91 -12.92 14.89
C ALA A 178 -1.31 -13.27 13.45
N ALA A 179 -1.06 -12.37 12.50
CA ALA A 179 -1.32 -12.56 11.08
C ALA A 179 0.00 -12.83 10.34
N HIS A 180 0.11 -13.98 9.66
CA HIS A 180 1.30 -14.37 8.93
C HIS A 180 0.97 -14.88 7.53
N LEU A 181 1.64 -14.30 6.52
CA LEU A 181 1.58 -14.80 5.15
C LEU A 181 2.56 -15.96 4.96
N GLY A 182 2.10 -17.05 4.34
CA GLY A 182 2.87 -18.24 3.99
C GLY A 182 3.05 -19.24 5.13
N ASP A 183 2.41 -19.05 6.28
CA ASP A 183 2.58 -19.88 7.48
C ASP A 183 1.51 -20.98 7.58
N ASP A 184 1.83 -22.19 8.02
CA ASP A 184 0.82 -23.24 8.25
C ASP A 184 0.26 -23.23 9.69
N GLY A 185 0.48 -22.13 10.42
CA GLY A 185 0.14 -21.94 11.82
C GLY A 185 1.26 -22.30 12.79
N ARG A 186 2.36 -22.92 12.33
CA ARG A 186 3.48 -23.29 13.22
C ARG A 186 4.23 -22.07 13.76
N THR A 187 4.23 -20.96 13.03
CA THR A 187 4.82 -19.69 13.50
C THR A 187 3.78 -18.82 14.16
N GLY A 188 2.60 -18.69 13.54
CA GLY A 188 1.57 -17.76 13.98
C GLY A 188 0.90 -18.15 15.30
N VAL A 189 0.72 -19.44 15.59
CA VAL A 189 0.09 -19.86 16.85
C VAL A 189 0.97 -19.52 18.07
N PRO A 190 2.26 -19.89 18.12
CA PRO A 190 3.14 -19.45 19.19
C PRO A 190 3.23 -17.92 19.31
N ALA A 191 3.26 -17.21 18.18
CA ALA A 191 3.29 -15.75 18.17
C ALA A 191 2.02 -15.14 18.79
N ALA A 192 0.83 -15.68 18.46
CA ALA A 192 -0.44 -15.24 19.02
C ALA A 192 -0.55 -15.55 20.52
N GLU A 193 -0.10 -16.72 20.97
CA GLU A 193 -0.05 -17.08 22.40
C GLU A 193 0.89 -16.16 23.19
N ASN A 194 2.09 -15.90 22.65
CA ASN A 194 3.05 -15.00 23.27
C ASN A 194 2.50 -13.56 23.35
N ALA A 195 1.85 -13.10 22.28
CA ALA A 195 1.17 -11.81 22.27
C ALA A 195 0.03 -11.77 23.29
N ALA A 196 -0.75 -12.84 23.43
CA ALA A 196 -1.81 -12.94 24.41
C ALA A 196 -1.29 -12.84 25.85
N TYR A 197 -0.18 -13.51 26.15
CA TYR A 197 0.48 -13.43 27.44
C TYR A 197 0.96 -12.00 27.76
N TRP A 198 1.68 -11.37 26.82
CA TRP A 198 2.22 -10.03 27.01
C TRP A 198 1.14 -8.95 27.11
N LEU A 199 0.10 -9.03 26.28
CA LEU A 199 -1.03 -8.10 26.26
C LEU A 199 -2.08 -8.39 27.35
N ARG A 200 -1.92 -9.48 28.12
CA ARG A 200 -2.92 -9.99 29.07
C ARG A 200 -4.30 -10.13 28.44
N SER A 201 -4.34 -10.65 27.21
CA SER A 201 -5.59 -10.88 26.50
C SER A 201 -6.32 -12.11 27.05
N HIS A 202 -7.59 -12.24 26.68
CA HIS A 202 -8.45 -13.35 27.09
C HIS A 202 -8.31 -14.57 26.17
N ALA A 203 -7.80 -14.35 24.97
CA ALA A 203 -7.73 -15.32 23.91
C ALA A 203 -6.61 -15.00 22.91
N ALA A 204 -6.25 -16.00 22.11
CA ALA A 204 -5.25 -15.92 21.05
C ALA A 204 -5.80 -16.46 19.72
N LEU A 205 -5.47 -15.79 18.62
CA LEU A 205 -5.87 -16.15 17.26
C LEU A 205 -4.69 -16.03 16.30
N SER A 206 -4.36 -17.12 15.61
CA SER A 206 -3.46 -17.10 14.46
C SER A 206 -4.26 -17.01 13.16
N ILE A 207 -3.85 -16.14 12.24
CA ILE A 207 -4.46 -15.97 10.91
C ILE A 207 -3.38 -16.19 9.85
N THR A 208 -3.68 -17.03 8.85
CA THR A 208 -2.77 -17.34 7.75
C THR A 208 -3.50 -17.57 6.42
N ASP A 209 -2.82 -17.40 5.28
CA ASP A 209 -3.33 -17.73 3.94
C ASP A 209 -3.15 -19.21 3.57
N ARG A 210 -2.39 -20.00 4.35
CA ARG A 210 -2.15 -21.43 4.05
C ARG A 210 -3.05 -22.37 4.86
N PRO A 211 -3.28 -23.60 4.36
CA PRO A 211 -3.94 -24.64 5.14
C PRO A 211 -3.20 -24.91 6.45
N ILE A 212 -3.92 -24.80 7.58
CA ILE A 212 -3.35 -25.04 8.91
C ILE A 212 -2.90 -26.49 9.05
N ASP A 213 -1.69 -26.69 9.54
CA ASP A 213 -1.09 -28.00 9.81
C ASP A 213 -1.96 -28.83 10.79
N PRO A 214 -2.17 -30.14 10.54
CA PRO A 214 -2.99 -30.98 11.41
C PRO A 214 -2.53 -31.03 12.88
N GLN A 215 -1.23 -30.95 13.15
CA GLN A 215 -0.67 -30.91 14.50
C GLN A 215 -1.03 -29.59 15.20
N VAL A 216 -0.97 -28.47 14.47
CA VAL A 216 -1.41 -27.16 14.99
C VAL A 216 -2.90 -27.18 15.34
N ARG A 217 -3.74 -27.82 14.51
CA ARG A 217 -5.18 -27.98 14.83
C ARG A 217 -5.41 -28.77 16.11
N ARG A 218 -4.70 -29.90 16.28
CA ARG A 218 -4.77 -30.72 17.50
C ARG A 218 -4.32 -29.92 18.72
N TYR A 219 -3.20 -29.21 18.60
CA TYR A 219 -2.69 -28.36 19.67
C TYR A 219 -3.71 -27.29 20.10
N CYS A 220 -4.34 -26.59 19.15
CA CYS A 220 -5.38 -25.61 19.45
C CYS A 220 -6.63 -26.23 20.10
N ALA A 221 -7.02 -27.44 19.69
CA ALA A 221 -8.14 -28.18 20.29
C ALA A 221 -7.83 -28.55 21.75
N ASP A 222 -6.67 -29.19 21.98
CA ASP A 222 -6.21 -29.56 23.33
C ASP A 222 -6.06 -28.32 24.23
N ALA A 223 -5.61 -27.19 23.69
CA ALA A 223 -5.52 -25.93 24.43
C ALA A 223 -6.89 -25.43 24.89
N ARG A 224 -7.89 -25.47 24.01
CA ARG A 224 -9.27 -25.08 24.33
C ARG A 224 -9.91 -25.99 25.37
N GLU A 225 -9.71 -27.31 25.27
CA GLU A 225 -10.19 -28.26 26.27
C GLU A 225 -9.60 -27.99 27.66
N LYS A 226 -8.36 -27.49 27.70
CA LYS A 226 -7.67 -27.04 28.93
C LYS A 226 -8.03 -25.62 29.37
N GLY A 227 -9.08 -25.02 28.79
CA GLY A 227 -9.56 -23.69 29.15
C GLY A 227 -8.70 -22.54 28.63
N ARG A 228 -7.82 -22.77 27.65
CA ARG A 228 -7.02 -21.73 26.99
C ARG A 228 -7.65 -21.38 25.64
N PRO A 229 -8.33 -20.23 25.49
CA PRO A 229 -9.04 -19.89 24.25
C PRO A 229 -8.05 -19.54 23.14
N LEU A 230 -7.68 -20.55 22.35
CA LEU A 230 -6.72 -20.45 21.26
C LEU A 230 -7.29 -21.04 19.97
N THR A 231 -7.05 -20.39 18.84
CA THR A 231 -7.40 -20.95 17.53
C THR A 231 -6.48 -20.47 16.43
N ALA A 232 -6.46 -21.20 15.32
CA ALA A 232 -5.92 -20.75 14.05
C ALA A 232 -7.03 -20.75 13.00
N VAL A 233 -6.96 -19.83 12.04
CA VAL A 233 -7.88 -19.76 10.90
C VAL A 233 -7.12 -19.48 9.62
N THR A 234 -7.60 -20.05 8.51
CA THR A 234 -7.14 -19.70 7.17
C THR A 234 -8.01 -18.56 6.63
N TRP A 235 -7.39 -17.50 6.12
CA TRP A 235 -8.03 -16.35 5.47
C TRP A 235 -7.14 -15.90 4.31
N ALA A 236 -7.64 -15.94 3.07
CA ALA A 236 -6.90 -15.52 1.89
C ALA A 236 -7.31 -14.13 1.41
N ASP A 237 -8.62 -13.85 1.34
CA ASP A 237 -9.16 -12.58 0.88
C ASP A 237 -10.55 -12.28 1.48
N GLU A 238 -11.19 -11.19 1.04
CA GLU A 238 -12.49 -10.72 1.55
C GLU A 238 -13.62 -11.75 1.39
N ARG A 239 -13.52 -12.71 0.45
CA ARG A 239 -14.50 -13.78 0.29
C ARG A 239 -14.41 -14.79 1.45
N ASP A 240 -13.29 -14.81 2.17
CA ASP A 240 -13.02 -15.66 3.34
C ASP A 240 -13.29 -14.95 4.69
N ASP A 241 -13.99 -13.81 4.67
CA ASP A 241 -14.38 -13.10 5.90
C ASP A 241 -15.25 -13.97 6.85
N GLY A 242 -15.98 -14.96 6.31
CA GLY A 242 -16.85 -15.86 7.08
C GLY A 242 -16.12 -16.73 8.13
N PRO A 243 -15.11 -17.54 7.74
CA PRO A 243 -14.23 -18.24 8.68
C PRO A 243 -13.65 -17.35 9.78
N LEU A 244 -13.12 -16.17 9.43
CA LEU A 244 -12.51 -15.24 10.38
C LEU A 244 -13.53 -14.75 11.41
N LYS A 245 -14.72 -14.35 10.96
CA LYS A 245 -15.83 -13.93 11.84
C LYS A 245 -16.26 -15.03 12.81
N ARG A 246 -16.36 -16.28 12.35
CA ARG A 246 -16.72 -17.43 13.20
C ARG A 246 -15.65 -17.70 14.26
N ALA A 247 -14.37 -17.60 13.89
CA ALA A 247 -13.26 -17.79 14.82
C ALA A 247 -13.31 -16.74 15.95
N LEU A 248 -13.50 -15.46 15.61
CA LEU A 248 -13.65 -14.40 16.61
C LEU A 248 -14.86 -14.59 17.50
N ALA A 249 -16.04 -14.91 16.94
CA ALA A 249 -17.25 -15.13 17.72
C ALA A 249 -17.06 -16.26 18.77
N SER A 250 -16.36 -17.34 18.38
CA SER A 250 -16.02 -18.45 19.29
C SER A 250 -15.02 -18.07 20.38
N LEU A 251 -14.17 -17.05 20.18
CA LEU A 251 -13.24 -16.59 21.20
C LEU A 251 -13.88 -15.54 22.13
N PHE A 252 -14.95 -14.88 21.67
CA PHE A 252 -15.73 -13.94 22.47
C PHE A 252 -16.85 -14.58 23.28
N SER A 253 -17.33 -15.78 22.90
CA SER A 253 -18.21 -16.60 23.75
C SER A 253 -17.48 -17.06 25.00
#